data_AF-U2ZJV6-F1
#
_entry.id   AF-U2ZJV6-F1
#
_cell.length_a   1.000
_cell.length_b   1.000
_cell.length_c   1.000
_cell.angle_alpha   90.00
_cell.angle_beta   90.00
_cell.angle_gamma   90.00
#
_symmetry.space_group_name_H-M   'P 1'
#
loop_
_entity.id
_entity.type
_entity.pdbx_description
1 polymer ?
#
loop_
_entity_poly.entity_id
_entity_poly.type
_entity_poly.pdbx_seq_one_letter_code
_entity_poly.pdbx_strand_id
1 'polypeptide(L)'
;MKTLNRICMTGVTILFGTLLNGCGQDELERLVHHETYSFEGSYGNQDNEDTITFKDGVMTYSIQGSIFTKSYTVDKRHVHIQLRNSSLEKREDLVMSIQNEGESLTCSSCAKYKLASVWNRLPETLVFDYSSME
;
A
#
# COMPACT_ATOMS: atom_id res chain seq x y z
N MET A 1 -31.67 -3.07 -15.11
CA MET A 1 -32.67 -2.01 -14.83
C MET A 1 -33.39 -2.34 -13.54
N LYS A 2 -33.47 -1.34 -12.65
CA LYS A 2 -34.37 -1.20 -11.47
C LYS A 2 -33.97 -1.90 -10.16
N THR A 3 -33.29 -1.09 -9.37
CA THR A 3 -33.33 -0.95 -7.90
C THR A 3 -34.76 -0.79 -7.34
N LEU A 4 -34.98 -1.28 -6.11
CA LEU A 4 -35.72 -0.65 -4.98
C LEU A 4 -35.79 -1.67 -3.81
N ASN A 5 -34.92 -1.63 -2.80
CA ASN A 5 -34.98 -0.82 -1.58
C ASN A 5 -36.33 -0.82 -0.85
N ARG A 6 -36.43 -1.49 0.32
CA ARG A 6 -36.70 -0.91 1.66
C ARG A 6 -37.31 -1.90 2.67
N ILE A 7 -37.02 -1.61 3.95
CA ILE A 7 -37.66 -2.06 5.21
C ILE A 7 -36.94 -3.23 5.90
N CYS A 8 -35.93 -2.89 6.70
CA CYS A 8 -35.55 -3.70 7.86
C CYS A 8 -36.46 -3.27 9.02
N MET A 9 -37.60 -3.96 9.18
CA MET A 9 -38.54 -3.74 10.29
C MET A 9 -38.05 -4.51 11.51
N THR A 10 -38.00 -3.80 12.63
CA THR A 10 -37.71 -4.30 13.98
C THR A 10 -38.57 -5.52 14.31
N GLY A 11 -37.93 -6.61 14.72
CA GLY A 11 -38.61 -7.82 15.18
C GLY A 11 -37.63 -8.71 15.92
N VAL A 12 -37.48 -8.48 17.23
CA VAL A 12 -36.73 -9.34 18.13
C VAL A 12 -37.47 -10.67 18.25
N THR A 13 -36.98 -11.70 17.56
CA THR A 13 -37.24 -13.09 17.90
C THR A 13 -36.03 -13.93 17.53
N ILE A 14 -35.48 -14.58 18.56
CA ILE A 14 -34.24 -15.33 18.58
C ILE A 14 -34.33 -16.50 17.58
N LEU A 15 -33.55 -16.44 16.51
CA LEU A 15 -33.09 -17.62 15.77
C LEU A 15 -31.61 -17.40 15.43
N PHE A 16 -30.77 -18.05 16.22
CA PHE A 16 -29.31 -18.07 16.10
C PHE A 16 -28.95 -18.76 14.77
N GLY A 17 -28.56 -17.99 13.76
CA GLY A 17 -28.16 -18.57 12.48
C GLY A 17 -28.03 -17.53 11.38
N THR A 18 -26.80 -17.37 10.87
CA THR A 18 -26.42 -16.67 9.62
C THR A 18 -26.39 -15.14 9.65
N LEU A 19 -25.38 -14.55 10.31
CA LEU A 19 -24.93 -13.18 10.04
C LEU A 19 -23.39 -13.02 10.12
N LEU A 20 -22.61 -13.95 9.56
CA LEU A 20 -21.13 -13.84 9.56
C LEU A 20 -20.49 -14.22 8.22
N ASN A 21 -21.07 -13.82 7.09
CA ASN A 21 -20.38 -13.93 5.80
C ASN A 21 -20.24 -12.53 5.20
N GLY A 22 -19.26 -11.76 5.68
CA GLY A 22 -18.90 -10.49 5.03
C GLY A 22 -18.05 -9.48 5.82
N CYS A 23 -18.03 -9.50 7.16
CA CYS A 23 -17.32 -8.46 7.95
C CYS A 23 -15.92 -8.84 8.43
N GLY A 24 -15.45 -10.08 8.24
CA GLY A 24 -14.21 -10.57 8.86
C GLY A 24 -13.07 -10.90 7.90
N GLN A 25 -13.27 -10.74 6.59
CA GLN A 25 -12.29 -11.23 5.61
C GLN A 25 -11.10 -10.27 5.47
N ASP A 26 -11.36 -8.96 5.41
CA ASP A 26 -10.31 -7.93 5.32
C ASP A 26 -9.50 -7.84 6.62
N GLU A 27 -10.15 -7.99 7.77
CA GLU A 27 -9.47 -7.98 9.08
C GLU A 27 -8.57 -9.21 9.25
N LEU A 28 -9.01 -10.38 8.80
CA LEU A 28 -8.20 -11.59 8.83
C LEU A 28 -6.99 -11.50 7.88
N GLU A 29 -7.16 -10.94 6.68
CA GLU A 29 -6.05 -10.73 5.74
C GLU A 29 -5.00 -9.79 6.32
N ARG A 30 -5.42 -8.70 6.99
CA ARG A 30 -4.50 -7.78 7.68
C ARG A 30 -3.74 -8.43 8.83
N LEU A 31 -4.38 -9.33 9.58
CA LEU A 31 -3.70 -10.08 10.65
C LEU A 31 -2.66 -11.06 10.09
N VAL A 32 -2.96 -11.72 8.99
CA VAL A 32 -2.03 -12.65 8.33
C VAL A 32 -0.85 -11.90 7.71
N HIS A 33 -1.09 -10.72 7.14
CA HIS A 33 -0.07 -9.88 6.50
C HIS A 33 0.30 -8.64 7.34
N HIS A 34 0.37 -8.82 8.66
CA HIS A 34 0.59 -7.71 9.60
C HIS A 34 1.82 -6.86 9.25
N GLU A 35 2.94 -7.46 8.85
CA GLU A 35 4.14 -6.71 8.45
C GLU A 35 3.87 -5.75 7.28
N THR A 36 3.12 -6.19 6.27
CA THR A 36 2.75 -5.34 5.13
C THR A 36 1.85 -4.20 5.55
N TYR A 37 0.81 -4.46 6.34
CA TYR A 37 -0.19 -3.45 6.71
C TYR A 37 0.24 -2.54 7.86
N SER A 38 1.34 -2.86 8.56
CA SER A 38 1.95 -1.99 9.56
C SER A 38 3.10 -1.15 9.01
N PHE A 39 3.60 -1.48 7.82
CA PHE A 39 4.65 -0.72 7.17
C PHE A 39 4.07 0.50 6.43
N GLU A 40 4.13 1.66 7.06
CA GLU A 40 3.66 2.91 6.48
C GLU A 40 4.72 4.01 6.53
N GLY A 41 4.69 4.87 5.52
CA GLY A 41 5.52 6.07 5.47
C GLY A 41 5.78 6.58 4.07
N SER A 42 6.20 7.84 4.01
CA SER A 42 6.65 8.49 2.79
C SER A 42 8.16 8.65 2.80
N TYR A 43 8.76 8.52 1.63
CA TYR A 43 10.20 8.58 1.42
C TYR A 43 10.51 9.47 0.22
N GLY A 44 11.53 10.29 0.35
CA GLY A 44 11.98 11.21 -0.69
C GLY A 44 13.32 10.80 -1.27
N ASN A 45 13.50 11.11 -2.55
CA ASN A 45 14.82 11.15 -3.16
C ASN A 45 15.57 12.42 -2.71
N GLN A 46 16.89 12.33 -2.55
CA GLN A 46 17.72 13.50 -2.22
C GLN A 46 18.08 14.32 -3.46
N ASP A 47 18.04 13.70 -4.64
CA ASP A 47 18.50 14.32 -5.89
C ASP A 47 17.38 15.07 -6.63
N ASN A 48 16.11 14.77 -6.33
CA ASN A 48 14.95 15.37 -7.00
C ASN A 48 13.68 15.33 -6.11
N GLU A 49 12.56 15.81 -6.65
CA GLU A 49 11.27 15.88 -5.96
C GLU A 49 10.45 14.57 -6.01
N ASP A 50 11.04 13.46 -6.48
CA ASP A 50 10.33 12.19 -6.53
C ASP A 50 10.09 11.66 -5.11
N THR A 51 8.89 11.11 -4.89
CA THR A 51 8.49 10.53 -3.61
C THR A 51 7.87 9.16 -3.79
N ILE A 52 8.00 8.33 -2.75
CA ILE A 52 7.31 7.05 -2.63
C ILE A 52 6.59 7.01 -1.29
N THR A 53 5.31 6.62 -1.31
CA THR A 53 4.48 6.46 -0.12
C THR A 53 3.96 5.04 -0.04
N PHE A 54 4.14 4.40 1.12
CA PHE A 54 3.61 3.08 1.44
C PHE A 54 2.45 3.22 2.41
N LYS A 55 1.29 2.68 2.04
CA LYS A 55 0.09 2.69 2.87
C LYS A 55 -0.85 1.56 2.48
N ASP A 56 -1.42 0.86 3.46
CA ASP A 56 -2.45 -0.18 3.23
C ASP A 56 -2.07 -1.22 2.14
N GLY A 57 -0.80 -1.63 2.06
CA GLY A 57 -0.32 -2.58 1.04
C GLY A 57 -0.19 -2.02 -0.38
N VAL A 58 -0.37 -0.70 -0.56
CA VAL A 58 -0.20 0.02 -1.82
C VAL A 58 0.94 1.02 -1.74
N MET A 59 1.85 0.94 -2.72
CA MET A 59 2.92 1.89 -2.95
C MET A 59 2.47 2.89 -4.00
N THR A 60 2.48 4.17 -3.67
CA THR A 60 2.24 5.28 -4.60
C THR A 60 3.56 6.00 -4.84
N TYR A 61 3.91 6.27 -6.10
CA TYR A 61 5.16 6.95 -6.42
C TYR A 61 5.00 7.92 -7.58
N SER A 62 5.78 9.00 -7.55
CA SER A 62 5.88 9.97 -8.65
C SER A 62 7.15 9.74 -9.47
N ILE A 63 7.01 9.78 -10.80
CA ILE A 63 8.14 9.88 -11.74
C ILE A 63 7.75 10.90 -12.80
N GLN A 64 8.57 11.94 -12.99
CA GLN A 64 8.38 12.94 -14.06
C GLN A 64 6.97 13.58 -14.04
N GLY A 65 6.43 13.83 -12.84
CA GLY A 65 5.09 14.41 -12.65
C GLY A 65 3.92 13.44 -12.87
N SER A 66 4.17 12.18 -13.22
CA SER A 66 3.14 11.13 -13.30
C SER A 66 3.10 10.32 -12.02
N ILE A 67 1.90 10.03 -11.53
CA ILE A 67 1.66 9.22 -10.33
C ILE A 67 1.32 7.79 -10.74
N PHE A 68 1.96 6.83 -10.08
CA PHE A 68 1.77 5.40 -10.31
C PHE A 68 1.50 4.68 -8.99
N THR A 69 0.78 3.55 -9.07
CA THR A 69 0.50 2.70 -7.91
C THR A 69 0.91 1.26 -8.19
N LYS A 70 1.43 0.59 -7.15
CA LYS A 70 1.82 -0.82 -7.17
C LYS A 70 1.51 -1.46 -5.83
N SER A 71 1.03 -2.71 -5.83
CA SER A 71 0.92 -3.48 -4.60
C SER A 71 2.30 -3.83 -4.07
N TYR A 72 2.45 -3.87 -2.75
CA TYR A 72 3.66 -4.36 -2.11
C TYR A 72 3.35 -5.34 -0.98
N THR A 73 4.34 -6.14 -0.62
CA THR A 73 4.34 -6.94 0.59
C THR A 73 5.65 -6.74 1.35
N VAL A 74 5.62 -6.92 2.67
CA VAL A 74 6.82 -6.86 3.51
C VAL A 74 7.13 -8.24 4.04
N ASP A 75 8.42 -8.62 3.94
CA ASP A 75 8.99 -9.78 4.62
C ASP A 75 10.28 -9.36 5.33
N LYS A 76 10.22 -9.30 6.67
CA LYS A 76 11.32 -8.95 7.57
C LYS A 76 11.89 -7.55 7.31
N ARG A 77 12.88 -7.47 6.42
CA ARG A 77 13.63 -6.26 6.07
C ARG A 77 13.53 -5.94 4.59
N HIS A 78 12.61 -6.57 3.87
CA HIS A 78 12.44 -6.37 2.44
C HIS A 78 11.01 -5.97 2.12
N VAL A 79 10.88 -4.93 1.29
CA VAL A 79 9.62 -4.54 0.65
C VAL A 79 9.65 -5.07 -0.77
N HIS A 80 8.72 -5.96 -1.09
CA HIS A 80 8.55 -6.58 -2.40
C HIS A 80 7.45 -5.85 -3.15
N ILE A 81 7.80 -5.16 -4.23
CA ILE A 81 6.88 -4.35 -5.04
C ILE A 81 6.52 -5.12 -6.30
N GLN A 82 5.24 -5.39 -6.49
CA GLN A 82 4.74 -6.16 -7.62
C GLN A 82 4.65 -5.31 -8.88
N LEU A 83 5.70 -5.30 -9.69
CA LEU A 83 5.76 -4.47 -10.91
C LEU A 83 4.86 -4.97 -12.05
N ARG A 84 4.44 -6.23 -12.03
CA ARG A 84 3.52 -6.79 -13.03
C ARG A 84 2.19 -6.04 -13.04
N ASN A 85 1.60 -5.87 -14.22
CA ASN A 85 0.27 -5.27 -14.40
C ASN A 85 -0.84 -6.33 -14.48
N SER A 86 -0.47 -7.60 -14.69
CA SER A 86 -1.41 -8.71 -14.74
C SER A 86 -0.75 -10.01 -14.28
N SER A 87 -1.56 -11.01 -13.95
CA SER A 87 -1.08 -12.36 -13.58
C SER A 87 -0.39 -13.11 -14.72
N LEU A 88 -0.59 -12.68 -15.97
CA LEU A 88 0.03 -13.28 -17.16
C LEU A 88 1.44 -12.73 -17.44
N GLU A 89 1.78 -11.58 -16.84
CA GLU A 89 3.07 -10.95 -17.03
C GLU A 89 4.13 -11.57 -16.11
N LYS A 90 5.19 -12.12 -16.71
CA LYS A 90 6.37 -12.60 -15.99
C LYS A 90 7.37 -11.46 -15.84
N ARG A 91 7.21 -10.69 -14.75
CA ARG A 91 8.18 -9.69 -14.31
C ARG A 91 8.52 -9.96 -12.84
N GLU A 92 9.79 -9.88 -12.51
CA GLU A 92 10.26 -10.00 -11.13
C GLU A 92 9.81 -8.79 -10.30
N ASP A 93 9.57 -9.03 -9.02
CA ASP A 93 9.26 -7.96 -8.07
C ASP A 93 10.49 -7.07 -7.86
N LEU A 94 10.23 -5.78 -7.68
CA LEU A 94 11.26 -4.84 -7.28
C LEU A 94 11.43 -4.94 -5.76
N VAL A 95 12.65 -5.22 -5.30
CA VAL A 95 12.93 -5.43 -3.88
C VAL A 95 13.68 -4.24 -3.30
N MET A 96 13.11 -3.63 -2.28
CA MET A 96 13.76 -2.59 -1.46
C MET A 96 14.15 -3.18 -0.11
N SER A 97 15.34 -2.86 0.38
CA SER A 97 15.83 -3.28 1.70
C SER A 97 15.65 -2.16 2.70
N ILE A 98 14.94 -2.45 3.80
CA ILE A 98 14.69 -1.56 4.93
C ILE A 98 15.96 -1.42 5.76
N GLN A 99 16.45 -0.20 5.90
CA GLN A 99 17.63 0.15 6.69
C GLN A 99 17.23 0.97 7.91
N ASN A 100 18.04 0.90 8.97
CA ASN A 100 17.91 1.72 10.19
C ASN A 100 16.45 1.81 10.68
N GLU A 101 15.80 0.66 10.88
CA GLU A 101 14.42 0.59 11.38
C GLU A 101 13.38 1.36 10.54
N GLY A 102 13.65 1.56 9.25
CA GLY A 102 12.75 2.26 8.34
C GLY A 102 13.12 3.72 8.09
N GLU A 103 14.25 4.23 8.59
CA GLU A 103 14.71 5.58 8.25
C GLU A 103 15.12 5.71 6.78
N SER A 104 15.55 4.62 6.14
CA SER A 104 15.85 4.63 4.70
C SER A 104 15.59 3.28 4.03
N LEU A 105 15.37 3.35 2.72
CA LEU A 105 15.21 2.20 1.84
C LEU A 105 16.32 2.20 0.79
N THR A 106 16.86 1.03 0.51
CA THR A 106 17.89 0.84 -0.52
C THR A 106 17.44 -0.17 -1.57
N CYS A 107 17.76 0.07 -2.84
CA CYS A 107 17.22 -0.71 -3.94
C CYS A 107 18.21 -0.77 -5.11
N SER A 108 18.95 -1.87 -5.21
CA SER A 108 19.97 -2.05 -6.26
C SER A 108 19.39 -2.16 -7.67
N SER A 109 18.14 -2.63 -7.79
CA SER A 109 17.47 -2.80 -9.08
C SER A 109 16.60 -1.60 -9.49
N CYS A 110 16.42 -0.60 -8.63
CA CYS A 110 15.53 0.56 -8.90
C CYS A 110 16.01 1.40 -10.09
N ALA A 111 17.32 1.52 -10.28
CA ALA A 111 17.90 2.23 -11.42
C ALA A 111 17.42 1.69 -12.78
N LYS A 112 17.14 0.38 -12.89
CA LYS A 112 16.60 -0.25 -14.11
C LYS A 112 15.20 0.30 -14.48
N TYR A 113 14.49 0.86 -13.50
CA TYR A 113 13.15 1.41 -13.65
C TYR A 113 13.12 2.94 -13.53
N LYS A 114 14.29 3.59 -13.64
CA LYS A 114 14.46 5.05 -13.47
C LYS A 114 14.01 5.56 -12.09
N LEU A 115 14.06 4.69 -11.08
CA LEU A 115 13.82 5.04 -9.68
C LEU A 115 15.16 5.26 -8.97
N ALA A 116 15.15 6.07 -7.91
CA ALA A 116 16.31 6.25 -7.05
C ALA A 116 16.72 4.94 -6.37
N SER A 117 18.02 4.78 -6.12
CA SER A 117 18.55 3.60 -5.42
C SER A 117 18.49 3.74 -3.90
N VAL A 118 18.29 4.96 -3.39
CA VAL A 118 18.18 5.28 -1.97
C VAL A 118 17.00 6.21 -1.77
N TRP A 119 16.19 5.94 -0.75
CA TRP A 119 15.02 6.73 -0.36
C TRP A 119 15.09 7.00 1.14
N ASN A 120 14.91 8.24 1.55
CA ASN A 120 14.99 8.63 2.96
C ASN A 120 13.62 8.98 3.49
N ARG A 121 13.32 8.54 4.71
CA ARG A 121 12.01 8.77 5.33
C ARG A 121 11.76 10.26 5.47
N LEU A 122 10.60 10.69 5.00
CA LEU A 122 10.14 12.06 5.17
C LEU A 122 9.45 12.20 6.53
N PRO A 123 9.63 13.34 7.21
CA PRO A 123 8.80 13.67 8.36
C PRO A 123 7.34 13.80 7.93
N GLU A 124 6.44 13.33 8.80
CA GLU A 124 4.99 13.27 8.53
C GLU A 124 4.39 14.64 8.15
N THR A 125 4.98 15.73 8.65
CA THR A 125 4.60 17.10 8.34
C THR A 125 4.78 17.51 6.87
N LEU A 126 5.67 16.85 6.13
CA LEU A 126 5.90 17.14 4.70
C LEU A 126 4.96 16.34 3.77
N VAL A 127 4.15 15.43 4.33
CA VAL A 127 3.21 14.60 3.57
C VAL A 127 1.83 15.26 3.45
N PHE A 128 1.43 16.08 4.42
CA PHE A 128 0.10 16.72 4.47
C PHE A 128 -0.10 17.90 3.51
N ASP A 129 0.97 18.47 2.94
CA ASP A 129 0.85 19.56 1.98
C ASP A 129 0.29 19.10 0.62
N TYR A 130 0.32 17.79 0.32
CA TYR A 130 -0.21 17.26 -0.95
C TYR A 130 -1.68 16.81 -0.88
N SER A 131 -2.21 16.49 0.31
CA SER A 131 -3.60 16.05 0.49
C SER A 131 -4.59 17.19 0.79
N SER A 132 -4.14 18.44 0.78
CA SER A 132 -4.96 19.63 1.05
C SER A 132 -5.33 20.43 -0.22
N MET A 133 -5.14 19.85 -1.41
CA MET A 133 -5.58 20.41 -2.70
C MET A 133 -6.83 19.72 -3.30
N GLU A 134 -7.67 19.08 -2.48
CA GLU A 134 -9.03 18.65 -2.86
C GLU A 134 -10.12 19.41 -2.09
#